data_AF-A0A7V6APV5-F1
#
_entry.id   AF-A0A7V6APV5-F1
#
_cell.length_a   1.000
_cell.length_b   1.000
_cell.length_c   1.000
_cell.angle_alpha   90.00
_cell.angle_beta   90.00
_cell.angle_gamma   90.00
#
_symmetry.space_group_name_H-M   'P 1'
#
loop_
_entity.id
_entity.type
_entity.pdbx_description
1 polymer ?
#
loop_
_entity_poly.entity_id
_entity_poly.type
_entity_poly.pdbx_seq_one_letter_code
_entity_poly.pdbx_strand_id
1 'polypeptide(L)'
;MRVAKIWLPMILLAVCALAYPVEVVESGGGVSIVWTAPALDSSFVGDGFLLIDAEGAEIFGEAGSPAVPTYRMPVALPPDGGWSFTIAEEVWEPIGRTHLAPVPTWRGFPDGPFFAEHITDEAEYAKNRWFPLEVAFAETGFMRNIRLGHLEIPAIRFNPATGEVERLVALACELAFDAPREREGAISTGEIERAVSAMVINSQTAPNFVRERPRMRPATGVLPRAGSWFTFPVSSSGLVKIDRSYISSLGYNPSNVNPADIRVFDVGWMELPVDMEPELPDLQEVPLYSVGLGDGSFDEGDALYFYARGPSGVILTERGITHHFHRFTTQNHYWIAIGGDFPEPAKRLSPEAIS
;
A
#
# COMPACT_ATOMS: atom_id res chain seq x y z
N MET A 1 -17.01 -42.98 -39.54
CA MET A 1 -16.98 -41.62 -38.98
C MET A 1 -16.41 -41.68 -37.58
N ARG A 2 -15.20 -41.16 -37.36
CA ARG A 2 -14.55 -41.11 -36.05
C ARG A 2 -15.14 -39.93 -35.28
N VAL A 3 -15.86 -40.20 -34.21
CA VAL A 3 -16.32 -39.19 -33.25
C VAL A 3 -15.09 -38.76 -32.44
N ALA A 4 -14.70 -37.49 -32.56
CA ALA A 4 -13.64 -36.90 -31.75
C ALA A 4 -14.13 -36.79 -30.30
N LYS A 5 -13.42 -37.46 -29.38
CA LYS A 5 -13.54 -37.22 -27.93
C LYS A 5 -12.91 -35.86 -27.64
N ILE A 6 -13.74 -34.85 -27.40
CA ILE A 6 -13.30 -33.59 -26.78
C ILE A 6 -13.01 -33.93 -25.32
N TRP A 7 -11.74 -33.86 -24.95
CA TRP A 7 -11.30 -33.90 -23.56
C TRP A 7 -11.68 -32.57 -22.91
N LEU A 8 -12.65 -32.60 -22.01
CA LEU A 8 -12.91 -31.52 -21.07
C LEU A 8 -11.86 -31.65 -19.95
N PRO A 9 -10.89 -30.74 -19.79
CA PRO A 9 -10.09 -30.73 -18.58
C PRO A 9 -11.03 -30.38 -17.42
N MET A 10 -10.97 -31.22 -16.40
CA MET A 10 -11.70 -31.08 -15.15
C MET A 10 -11.16 -29.84 -14.43
N ILE A 11 -11.79 -28.70 -14.66
CA ILE A 11 -11.53 -27.44 -13.98
C ILE A 11 -12.11 -27.56 -12.57
N LEU A 12 -11.25 -27.41 -11.57
CA LEU A 12 -11.63 -27.37 -10.18
C LEU A 12 -12.41 -26.06 -9.94
N LEU A 13 -13.72 -26.16 -9.72
CA LEU A 13 -14.57 -25.01 -9.42
C LEU A 13 -14.34 -24.62 -7.94
N ALA A 14 -13.54 -23.59 -7.69
CA ALA A 14 -13.35 -23.03 -6.36
C ALA A 14 -14.12 -21.71 -6.26
N VAL A 15 -15.33 -21.75 -5.69
CA VAL A 15 -16.17 -20.57 -5.48
C VAL A 15 -15.60 -19.76 -4.31
N CYS A 16 -15.00 -18.61 -4.60
CA CYS A 16 -14.64 -17.64 -3.57
C CYS A 16 -15.83 -16.71 -3.33
N ALA A 17 -16.54 -16.90 -2.21
CA ALA A 17 -17.67 -16.06 -1.84
C ALA A 17 -17.17 -14.70 -1.30
N LEU A 18 -16.86 -13.77 -2.21
CA LEU A 18 -16.87 -12.35 -1.89
C LEU A 18 -18.32 -11.86 -1.87
N ALA A 19 -18.61 -10.78 -1.15
CA ALA A 19 -19.93 -10.14 -1.09
C ALA A 19 -20.42 -9.52 -2.43
N TYR A 20 -19.79 -9.90 -3.54
CA TYR A 20 -20.13 -9.47 -4.89
C TYR A 20 -20.88 -10.60 -5.60
N PRO A 21 -21.84 -10.27 -6.50
CA PRO A 21 -22.59 -11.28 -7.23
C PRO A 21 -21.77 -11.84 -8.40
N VAL A 22 -20.61 -12.41 -8.08
CA VAL A 22 -19.60 -12.85 -9.05
C VAL A 22 -19.09 -14.24 -8.69
N GLU A 23 -19.00 -15.09 -9.70
CA GLU A 23 -18.30 -16.36 -9.64
C GLU A 23 -16.98 -16.22 -10.41
N VAL A 24 -15.89 -16.63 -9.78
CA VAL A 24 -14.54 -16.49 -10.33
C VAL A 24 -13.89 -17.85 -10.40
N VAL A 25 -13.37 -18.19 -11.58
CA VAL A 25 -12.53 -19.36 -11.80
C VAL A 25 -11.12 -18.86 -12.10
N GLU A 26 -10.18 -19.21 -11.21
CA GLU A 26 -8.81 -18.75 -11.27
C GLU A 26 -7.89 -19.84 -11.81
N SER A 27 -6.90 -19.44 -12.61
CA SER A 27 -5.77 -20.28 -13.02
C SER A 27 -4.50 -19.46 -13.08
N GLY A 28 -3.33 -20.11 -13.18
CA GLY A 28 -2.08 -19.37 -13.38
C GLY A 28 -2.06 -18.54 -14.67
N GLY A 29 -2.85 -18.93 -15.69
CA GLY A 29 -2.92 -18.27 -17.00
C GLY A 29 -4.06 -17.29 -17.20
N GLY A 30 -4.93 -17.11 -16.21
CA GLY A 30 -6.04 -16.18 -16.36
C GLY A 30 -7.14 -16.35 -15.33
N VAL A 31 -8.14 -15.49 -15.45
CA VAL A 31 -9.31 -15.41 -14.58
C VAL A 31 -10.56 -15.39 -15.45
N SER A 32 -11.44 -16.37 -15.27
CA SER A 32 -12.77 -16.37 -15.87
C SER A 32 -13.79 -15.86 -14.85
N ILE A 33 -14.65 -14.96 -15.27
CA ILE A 33 -15.55 -14.21 -14.39
C ILE A 33 -16.96 -14.32 -14.95
N VAL A 34 -17.89 -14.79 -14.11
CA VAL A 34 -19.32 -14.78 -14.39
C VAL A 34 -19.98 -13.87 -13.38
N TRP A 35 -20.63 -12.83 -13.85
CA TRP A 35 -21.33 -11.85 -13.02
C TRP A 35 -22.83 -11.97 -13.19
N THR A 36 -23.54 -11.98 -12.06
CA THR A 36 -25.00 -12.03 -12.01
C THR A 36 -25.55 -10.69 -11.53
N ALA A 37 -26.60 -10.20 -12.17
CA ALA A 37 -27.16 -8.91 -11.81
C ALA A 37 -27.86 -8.93 -10.44
N PRO A 38 -27.40 -8.13 -9.46
CA PRO A 38 -28.11 -7.96 -8.20
C PRO A 38 -29.33 -7.06 -8.38
N ALA A 39 -30.18 -6.99 -7.36
CA ALA A 39 -31.34 -6.11 -7.37
C ALA A 39 -30.93 -4.64 -7.54
N LEU A 40 -31.76 -3.88 -8.24
CA LEU A 40 -31.62 -2.43 -8.35
C LEU A 40 -32.61 -1.77 -7.40
N ASP A 41 -32.14 -0.78 -6.67
CA ASP A 41 -32.96 0.14 -5.91
C ASP A 41 -32.96 1.51 -6.60
N SER A 42 -33.97 2.32 -6.29
CA SER A 42 -34.02 3.68 -6.83
C SER A 42 -34.65 4.66 -5.86
N SER A 43 -34.20 5.91 -5.94
CA SER A 43 -34.70 7.02 -5.14
C SER A 43 -34.71 8.31 -5.95
N PHE A 44 -35.50 9.29 -5.53
CA PHE A 44 -35.50 10.61 -6.14
C PHE A 44 -34.58 11.56 -5.37
N VAL A 45 -33.74 12.29 -6.10
CA VAL A 45 -32.76 13.25 -5.55
C VAL A 45 -32.84 14.60 -6.27
N GLY A 46 -32.48 15.67 -5.57
CA GLY A 46 -32.51 17.04 -6.11
C GLY A 46 -33.86 17.41 -6.72
N ASP A 47 -33.82 17.97 -7.93
CA ASP A 47 -35.00 18.44 -8.68
C ASP A 47 -35.69 17.31 -9.47
N GLY A 48 -35.91 16.16 -8.82
CA GLY A 48 -36.66 15.03 -9.40
C GLY A 48 -35.84 14.09 -10.29
N PHE A 49 -34.52 14.09 -10.14
CA PHE A 49 -33.67 13.09 -10.77
C PHE A 49 -33.88 11.71 -10.13
N LEU A 50 -33.81 10.66 -10.94
CA LEU A 50 -33.81 9.28 -10.44
C LEU A 50 -32.37 8.84 -10.18
N LEU A 51 -32.04 8.57 -8.93
CA LEU A 51 -30.81 7.87 -8.55
C LEU A 51 -31.10 6.37 -8.55
N ILE A 52 -30.33 5.61 -9.33
CA ILE A 52 -30.37 4.14 -9.33
C ILE A 52 -29.18 3.64 -8.55
N ASP A 53 -29.43 2.76 -7.59
CA ASP A 53 -28.43 2.14 -6.73
C ASP A 53 -28.45 0.62 -6.94
N ALA A 54 -27.32 -0.02 -6.66
CA ALA A 54 -27.18 -1.46 -6.70
C ALA A 54 -26.23 -1.88 -5.59
N GLU A 55 -26.62 -2.87 -4.79
CA GLU A 55 -25.86 -3.30 -3.63
C GLU A 55 -24.41 -3.68 -3.99
N GLY A 56 -23.44 -2.99 -3.40
CA GLY A 56 -22.01 -3.20 -3.66
C GLY A 56 -21.46 -2.50 -4.90
N ALA A 57 -22.29 -1.75 -5.64
CA ALA A 57 -21.84 -0.85 -6.68
C ALA A 57 -21.45 0.52 -6.10
N GLU A 58 -20.57 1.21 -6.79
CA GLU A 58 -20.17 2.57 -6.46
C GLU A 58 -20.60 3.52 -7.57
N ILE A 59 -20.90 4.77 -7.19
CA ILE A 59 -21.12 5.86 -8.15
C ILE A 59 -19.87 6.74 -8.11
N PHE A 60 -19.15 6.78 -9.22
CA PHE A 60 -17.96 7.60 -9.40
C PHE A 60 -17.96 8.21 -10.81
N GLY A 61 -17.17 9.26 -11.00
CA GLY A 61 -17.08 9.97 -12.26
C GLY A 61 -16.89 11.47 -12.05
N GLU A 62 -16.90 12.22 -13.14
CA GLU A 62 -16.85 13.68 -13.07
C GLU A 62 -18.20 14.23 -12.59
N ALA A 63 -18.15 15.26 -11.74
CA ALA A 63 -19.35 15.92 -11.26
C ALA A 63 -20.17 16.42 -12.46
N GLY A 64 -21.47 16.10 -12.47
CA GLY A 64 -22.36 16.42 -13.57
C GLY A 64 -22.49 15.37 -14.68
N SER A 65 -21.61 14.38 -14.74
CA SER A 65 -21.81 13.20 -15.62
C SER A 65 -22.91 12.28 -15.07
N PRO A 66 -23.54 11.41 -15.89
CA PRO A 66 -24.57 10.49 -15.41
C PRO A 66 -24.07 9.56 -14.28
N ALA A 67 -24.81 9.51 -13.17
CA ALA A 67 -24.49 8.69 -12.01
C ALA A 67 -24.86 7.22 -12.26
N VAL A 68 -23.94 6.46 -12.85
CA VAL A 68 -24.14 5.04 -13.13
C VAL A 68 -23.53 4.19 -12.01
N PRO A 69 -24.32 3.37 -11.30
CA PRO A 69 -23.78 2.41 -10.34
C PRO A 69 -22.90 1.38 -11.04
N THR A 70 -21.64 1.30 -10.63
CA THR A 70 -20.59 0.49 -11.27
C THR A 70 -19.85 -0.34 -10.23
N TYR A 71 -19.72 -1.65 -10.47
CA TYR A 71 -18.86 -2.52 -9.66
C TYR A 71 -17.41 -2.35 -10.09
N ARG A 72 -16.52 -2.02 -9.15
CA ARG A 72 -15.07 -1.98 -9.39
C ARG A 72 -14.39 -3.11 -8.63
N MET A 73 -14.05 -4.17 -9.35
CA MET A 73 -13.51 -5.40 -8.75
C MET A 73 -12.00 -5.48 -9.00
N PRO A 74 -11.16 -5.40 -7.96
CA PRO A 74 -9.71 -5.43 -8.13
C PRO A 74 -9.23 -6.85 -8.49
N VAL A 75 -8.26 -6.93 -9.40
CA VAL A 75 -7.64 -8.18 -9.88
C VAL A 75 -6.13 -8.04 -9.77
N ALA A 76 -5.47 -9.06 -9.20
CA ALA A 76 -4.01 -9.14 -9.24
C ALA A 76 -3.54 -9.66 -10.61
N LEU A 77 -2.57 -8.95 -11.18
CA LEU A 77 -1.94 -9.28 -12.46
C LEU A 77 -0.56 -9.88 -12.21
N PRO A 78 -0.06 -10.77 -13.09
CA PRO A 78 1.33 -11.18 -13.07
C PRO A 78 2.27 -9.97 -13.11
N PRO A 79 3.39 -10.01 -12.38
CA PRO A 79 4.27 -8.84 -12.23
C PRO A 79 5.04 -8.51 -13.51
N ASP A 80 5.13 -9.47 -14.43
CA ASP A 80 5.75 -9.36 -15.74
C ASP A 80 4.75 -9.86 -16.79
N GLY A 81 4.90 -9.46 -18.05
CA GLY A 81 4.01 -9.87 -19.15
C GLY A 81 2.79 -8.96 -19.37
N GLY A 82 2.06 -9.26 -20.44
CA GLY A 82 0.81 -8.59 -20.80
C GLY A 82 -0.43 -9.33 -20.30
N TRP A 83 -1.58 -8.73 -20.57
CA TRP A 83 -2.89 -9.29 -20.30
C TRP A 83 -3.81 -8.96 -21.48
N SER A 84 -4.84 -9.79 -21.67
CA SER A 84 -5.93 -9.52 -22.62
C SER A 84 -7.27 -9.78 -21.96
N PHE A 85 -8.24 -8.92 -22.27
CA PHE A 85 -9.59 -8.99 -21.72
C PHE A 85 -10.58 -9.24 -22.85
N THR A 86 -11.43 -10.25 -22.69
CA THR A 86 -12.45 -10.63 -23.67
C THR A 86 -13.80 -10.81 -22.98
N ILE A 87 -14.86 -10.38 -23.66
CA ILE A 87 -16.23 -10.56 -23.20
C ILE A 87 -16.83 -11.71 -24.01
N ALA A 88 -17.26 -12.76 -23.32
CA ALA A 88 -17.87 -13.95 -23.92
C ALA A 88 -19.40 -13.83 -23.99
N GLU A 89 -20.02 -13.20 -22.99
CA GLU A 89 -21.45 -12.96 -22.91
C GLU A 89 -21.71 -11.60 -22.29
N GLU A 90 -22.63 -10.82 -22.87
CA GLU A 90 -23.08 -9.53 -22.39
C GLU A 90 -24.54 -9.32 -22.77
N VAL A 91 -25.44 -9.30 -21.78
CA VAL A 91 -26.89 -9.22 -22.01
C VAL A 91 -27.45 -7.98 -21.32
N TRP A 92 -28.04 -7.11 -22.14
CA TRP A 92 -28.70 -5.87 -21.70
C TRP A 92 -30.21 -5.97 -21.91
N GLU A 93 -30.99 -5.55 -20.91
CA GLU A 93 -32.45 -5.49 -20.97
C GLU A 93 -32.96 -4.07 -20.74
N PRO A 94 -33.93 -3.59 -21.54
CA PRO A 94 -34.52 -2.27 -21.33
C PRO A 94 -35.35 -2.23 -20.05
N ILE A 95 -35.05 -1.25 -19.19
CA ILE A 95 -35.80 -1.03 -17.93
C ILE A 95 -36.65 0.25 -17.96
N GLY A 96 -36.57 1.03 -19.05
CA GLY A 96 -37.47 2.15 -19.32
C GLY A 96 -36.75 3.43 -19.72
N ARG A 97 -37.39 4.56 -19.42
CA ARG A 97 -36.82 5.89 -19.64
C ARG A 97 -36.87 6.69 -18.34
N THR A 98 -35.81 7.43 -18.05
CA THR A 98 -35.71 8.25 -16.84
C THR A 98 -34.81 9.46 -17.04
N HIS A 99 -34.90 10.42 -16.11
CA HIS A 99 -33.90 11.47 -15.96
C HIS A 99 -32.91 11.02 -14.87
N LEU A 100 -31.85 10.33 -15.29
CA LEU A 100 -30.85 9.78 -14.36
C LEU A 100 -30.17 10.92 -13.61
N ALA A 101 -29.90 10.73 -12.33
CA ALA A 101 -29.17 11.69 -11.52
C ALA A 101 -27.74 11.90 -12.05
N PRO A 102 -27.19 13.12 -12.00
CA PRO A 102 -25.77 13.33 -12.20
C PRO A 102 -24.96 12.99 -10.95
N VAL A 103 -23.68 12.67 -11.14
CA VAL A 103 -22.70 12.57 -10.06
C VAL A 103 -22.68 13.90 -9.31
N PRO A 104 -22.92 13.90 -7.99
CA PRO A 104 -23.11 15.15 -7.26
C PRO A 104 -21.80 15.91 -7.06
N THR A 105 -21.93 17.23 -6.97
CA THR A 105 -20.89 18.06 -6.35
C THR A 105 -21.16 18.13 -4.86
N TRP A 106 -20.19 17.70 -4.05
CA TRP A 106 -20.27 17.86 -2.60
C TRP A 106 -20.02 19.33 -2.23
N ARG A 107 -21.02 19.96 -1.61
CA ARG A 107 -20.90 21.32 -1.05
C ARG A 107 -21.02 21.29 0.46
N GLY A 108 -20.41 22.27 1.12
CA GLY A 108 -20.47 22.42 2.56
C GLY A 108 -19.72 23.66 3.04
N PHE A 109 -19.82 23.92 4.33
CA PHE A 109 -19.01 24.91 5.03
C PHE A 109 -17.91 24.19 5.81
N PRO A 110 -16.75 24.84 6.11
CA PRO A 110 -15.65 24.21 6.85
C PRO A 110 -16.08 23.54 8.17
N ASP A 111 -17.09 24.10 8.84
CA ASP A 111 -17.64 23.60 10.11
C ASP A 111 -19.10 23.11 10.01
N GLY A 112 -19.62 22.92 8.78
CA GLY A 112 -21.03 22.61 8.52
C GLY A 112 -21.25 21.23 7.88
N PRO A 113 -22.50 20.74 7.82
CA PRO A 113 -22.80 19.49 7.14
C PRO A 113 -22.52 19.63 5.62
N PHE A 114 -21.92 18.58 5.05
CA PHE A 114 -21.82 18.45 3.60
C PHE A 114 -23.16 17.98 3.03
N PHE A 115 -23.52 18.49 1.86
CA PHE A 115 -24.70 18.06 1.11
C PHE A 115 -24.34 17.83 -0.35
N ALA A 116 -25.03 16.87 -0.97
CA ALA A 116 -24.88 16.53 -2.38
C ALA A 116 -25.74 17.47 -3.23
N GLU A 117 -25.10 18.20 -4.15
CA GLU A 117 -25.80 19.03 -5.14
C GLU A 117 -25.73 18.36 -6.50
N HIS A 118 -26.89 18.04 -7.08
CA HIS A 118 -27.00 17.36 -8.37
C HIS A 118 -27.21 18.37 -9.50
N ILE A 119 -26.15 18.69 -10.23
CA ILE A 119 -26.18 19.60 -11.39
C ILE A 119 -25.68 18.81 -12.59
N THR A 120 -26.47 18.73 -13.65
CA THR A 120 -26.07 18.05 -14.89
C THR A 120 -25.02 18.85 -15.64
N ASP A 121 -24.02 18.18 -16.20
CA ASP A 121 -23.24 18.73 -17.28
C ASP A 121 -24.09 18.68 -18.56
N GLU A 122 -24.57 19.84 -19.02
CA GLU A 122 -25.41 19.97 -20.21
C GLU A 122 -24.72 19.40 -21.47
N ALA A 123 -23.39 19.51 -21.57
CA ALA A 123 -22.65 19.01 -22.71
C ALA A 123 -22.59 17.48 -22.73
N GLU A 124 -22.50 16.81 -21.58
CA GLU A 124 -22.62 15.35 -21.50
C GLU A 124 -24.06 14.89 -21.67
N TYR A 125 -25.03 15.57 -21.05
CA TYR A 125 -26.44 15.18 -21.13
C TYR A 125 -27.07 15.41 -22.51
N ALA A 126 -26.45 16.23 -23.36
CA ALA A 126 -26.86 16.41 -24.75
C ALA A 126 -26.37 15.29 -25.71
N LYS A 127 -25.46 14.41 -25.28
CA LYS A 127 -24.87 13.40 -26.17
C LYS A 127 -25.81 12.21 -26.36
N ASN A 128 -26.15 11.92 -27.61
CA ASN A 128 -26.91 10.74 -27.98
C ASN A 128 -26.01 9.51 -28.14
N ARG A 129 -25.57 8.96 -27.00
CA ARG A 129 -24.73 7.76 -26.90
C ARG A 129 -25.04 7.02 -25.60
N TRP A 130 -24.79 5.72 -25.58
CA TRP A 130 -24.78 4.96 -24.33
C TRP A 130 -23.64 5.42 -23.41
N PHE A 131 -23.93 5.48 -22.11
CA PHE A 131 -23.00 5.82 -21.05
C PHE A 131 -23.15 4.85 -19.86
N PRO A 132 -22.06 4.25 -19.34
CA PRO A 132 -20.74 4.20 -19.98
C PRO A 132 -20.79 3.39 -21.28
N LEU A 133 -19.70 3.42 -22.05
CA LEU A 133 -19.66 2.83 -23.39
C LEU A 133 -19.56 1.29 -23.37
N GLU A 134 -18.86 0.74 -22.38
CA GLU A 134 -18.54 -0.69 -22.33
C GLU A 134 -18.21 -1.14 -20.89
N VAL A 135 -18.32 -2.45 -20.66
CA VAL A 135 -17.64 -3.15 -19.56
C VAL A 135 -16.14 -3.18 -19.89
N ALA A 136 -15.29 -2.79 -18.95
CA ALA A 136 -13.86 -2.62 -19.22
C ALA A 136 -12.97 -3.18 -18.12
N PHE A 137 -11.76 -3.57 -18.50
CA PHE A 137 -10.68 -3.85 -17.57
C PHE A 137 -9.59 -2.79 -17.71
N ALA A 138 -9.19 -2.19 -16.59
CA ALA A 138 -8.16 -1.16 -16.55
C ALA A 138 -7.02 -1.54 -15.60
N GLU A 139 -5.79 -1.31 -16.05
CA GLU A 139 -4.62 -1.50 -15.20
C GLU A 139 -4.37 -0.27 -14.33
N THR A 140 -4.24 -0.49 -13.02
CA THR A 140 -3.96 0.57 -12.04
C THR A 140 -2.45 0.75 -11.83
N GLY A 141 -1.69 -0.35 -11.89
CA GLY A 141 -0.23 -0.36 -11.69
C GLY A 141 0.20 -1.12 -10.43
N PHE A 142 1.32 -0.74 -9.83
CA PHE A 142 1.88 -1.47 -8.69
C PHE A 142 1.48 -0.87 -7.34
N MET A 143 0.84 -1.68 -6.50
CA MET A 143 0.76 -1.44 -5.06
C MET A 143 1.86 -2.27 -4.38
N ARG A 144 2.94 -1.58 -3.96
CA ARG A 144 4.17 -2.20 -3.45
C ARG A 144 4.77 -3.20 -4.45
N ASN A 145 4.53 -4.49 -4.20
CA ASN A 145 5.06 -5.62 -4.95
C ASN A 145 3.98 -6.39 -5.71
N ILE A 146 2.72 -5.93 -5.68
CA ILE A 146 1.60 -6.56 -6.38
C ILE A 146 1.16 -5.62 -7.49
N ARG A 147 1.07 -6.13 -8.71
CA ARG A 147 0.51 -5.42 -9.86
C ARG A 147 -1.01 -5.62 -9.84
N LEU A 148 -1.76 -4.53 -9.95
CA LEU A 148 -3.21 -4.52 -9.83
C LEU A 148 -3.84 -3.90 -11.08
N GLY A 149 -4.95 -4.48 -11.48
CA GLY A 149 -5.96 -3.85 -12.33
C GLY A 149 -7.32 -3.96 -11.67
N HIS A 150 -8.35 -3.51 -12.36
CA HIS A 150 -9.72 -3.61 -11.90
C HIS A 150 -10.67 -3.80 -13.08
N LEU A 151 -11.68 -4.64 -12.85
CA LEU A 151 -12.81 -4.83 -13.75
C LEU A 151 -13.91 -3.86 -13.37
N GLU A 152 -14.41 -3.12 -14.35
CA GLU A 152 -15.52 -2.16 -14.23
C GLU A 152 -16.77 -2.73 -14.88
N ILE A 153 -17.79 -3.04 -14.06
CA ILE A 153 -19.07 -3.58 -14.52
C ILE A 153 -20.17 -2.56 -14.19
N PRO A 154 -20.64 -1.77 -15.17
CA PRO A 154 -21.81 -0.93 -14.99
C PRO A 154 -23.07 -1.78 -14.81
N ALA A 155 -23.86 -1.52 -13.77
CA ALA A 155 -25.13 -2.22 -13.54
C ALA A 155 -26.21 -1.78 -14.55
N ILE A 156 -26.10 -0.54 -15.05
CA ILE A 156 -26.97 0.04 -16.06
C ILE A 156 -26.15 0.78 -17.12
N ARG A 157 -26.72 0.96 -18.31
CA ARG A 157 -26.27 1.97 -19.28
C ARG A 157 -27.40 2.91 -19.59
N PHE A 158 -27.06 4.18 -19.74
CA PHE A 158 -27.99 5.28 -19.92
C PHE A 158 -27.68 6.03 -21.21
N ASN A 159 -28.71 6.39 -21.97
CA ASN A 159 -28.57 7.33 -23.09
C ASN A 159 -29.08 8.72 -22.66
N PRO A 160 -28.20 9.71 -22.46
CA PRO A 160 -28.60 11.01 -21.94
C PRO A 160 -29.56 11.80 -22.83
N ALA A 161 -29.44 11.68 -24.16
CA ALA A 161 -30.29 12.41 -25.08
C ALA A 161 -31.72 11.84 -25.18
N THR A 162 -31.88 10.51 -25.04
CA THR A 162 -33.19 9.83 -25.17
C THR A 162 -33.84 9.49 -23.83
N GLY A 163 -33.05 9.51 -22.75
CA GLY A 163 -33.45 9.08 -21.41
C GLY A 163 -33.53 7.56 -21.25
N GLU A 164 -33.18 6.77 -22.27
CA GLU A 164 -33.29 5.31 -22.25
C GLU A 164 -32.30 4.68 -21.29
N VAL A 165 -32.77 3.68 -20.53
CA VAL A 165 -31.95 2.92 -19.59
C VAL A 165 -32.08 1.44 -19.88
N GLU A 166 -30.93 0.78 -19.92
CA GLU A 166 -30.84 -0.66 -19.97
C GLU A 166 -30.05 -1.18 -18.76
N ARG A 167 -30.46 -2.32 -18.23
CA ARG A 167 -29.80 -3.01 -17.14
C ARG A 167 -28.96 -4.16 -17.68
N LEU A 168 -27.75 -4.32 -17.16
CA LEU A 168 -26.94 -5.50 -17.43
C LEU A 168 -27.53 -6.65 -16.62
N VAL A 169 -27.95 -7.73 -17.28
CA VAL A 169 -28.58 -8.88 -16.60
C VAL A 169 -27.65 -10.09 -16.49
N ALA A 170 -26.71 -10.21 -17.42
CA ALA A 170 -25.69 -11.26 -17.41
C ALA A 170 -24.40 -10.76 -18.08
N LEU A 171 -23.27 -11.15 -17.51
CA LEU A 171 -21.95 -10.89 -18.06
C LEU A 171 -21.03 -12.10 -17.80
N ALA A 172 -20.34 -12.55 -18.85
CA ALA A 172 -19.22 -13.48 -18.73
C ALA A 172 -18.01 -12.91 -19.46
N CYS A 173 -16.89 -12.82 -18.77
CA CYS A 173 -15.65 -12.29 -19.35
C CYS A 173 -14.43 -13.10 -18.89
N GLU A 174 -13.37 -13.02 -19.67
CA GLU A 174 -12.11 -13.71 -19.44
C GLU A 174 -10.95 -12.71 -19.48
N LEU A 175 -10.07 -12.82 -18.48
CA LEU A 175 -8.82 -12.10 -18.41
C LEU A 175 -7.68 -13.12 -18.56
N ALA A 176 -7.02 -13.12 -19.71
CA ALA A 176 -5.90 -14.02 -19.99
C ALA A 176 -4.56 -13.33 -19.74
N PHE A 177 -3.60 -14.08 -19.23
CA PHE A 177 -2.25 -13.62 -18.89
C PHE A 177 -1.20 -14.23 -19.82
N ASP A 178 -0.31 -13.39 -20.35
CA ASP A 178 0.76 -13.84 -21.26
C ASP A 178 1.91 -14.53 -20.53
N ALA A 179 2.07 -14.24 -19.23
CA ALA A 179 3.14 -14.78 -18.38
C ALA A 179 2.53 -15.48 -17.16
N PRO A 180 1.94 -16.68 -17.36
CA PRO A 180 1.33 -17.43 -16.28
C PRO A 180 2.32 -17.73 -15.15
N ARG A 181 1.86 -17.62 -13.90
CA ARG A 181 2.63 -18.05 -12.74
C ARG A 181 1.80 -19.02 -11.89
N GLU A 182 2.18 -20.28 -11.96
CA GLU A 182 1.82 -21.29 -10.99
C GLU A 182 3.07 -21.58 -10.17
N ARG A 183 3.06 -21.27 -8.88
CA ARG A 183 4.17 -21.58 -7.98
C ARG A 183 3.65 -22.46 -6.86
N GLU A 184 4.21 -23.64 -6.70
CA GLU A 184 3.97 -24.50 -5.54
C GLU A 184 4.80 -24.00 -4.36
N GLY A 185 4.13 -23.48 -3.33
CA GLY A 185 4.75 -23.16 -2.04
C GLY A 185 4.32 -21.82 -1.45
N ALA A 186 4.26 -21.76 -0.13
CA ALA A 186 3.95 -20.53 0.60
C ALA A 186 5.11 -19.54 0.50
N ILE A 187 4.92 -18.43 -0.21
CA ILE A 187 5.81 -17.28 -0.07
C ILE A 187 5.60 -16.71 1.33
N SER A 188 6.69 -16.44 2.04
CA SER A 188 6.69 -15.53 3.20
C SER A 188 6.41 -14.11 2.70
N THR A 189 5.16 -13.84 2.32
CA THR A 189 4.68 -12.53 1.94
C THR A 189 4.55 -11.66 3.18
N GLY A 190 4.94 -10.39 3.07
CA GLY A 190 4.71 -9.42 4.14
C GLY A 190 3.22 -9.33 4.46
N GLU A 191 2.90 -8.86 5.67
CA GLU A 191 1.51 -8.75 6.13
C GLU A 191 0.64 -7.92 5.18
N ILE A 192 1.21 -6.87 4.59
CA ILE A 192 0.51 -5.98 3.66
C ILE A 192 0.27 -6.68 2.32
N GLU A 193 1.25 -7.39 1.78
CA GLU A 193 1.06 -8.15 0.54
C GLU A 193 -0.02 -9.23 0.71
N ARG A 194 -0.07 -9.91 1.88
CA ARG A 194 -1.16 -10.85 2.20
C ARG A 194 -2.52 -10.17 2.26
N ALA A 195 -2.61 -9.00 2.90
CA ALA A 195 -3.85 -8.24 2.99
C ALA A 195 -4.35 -7.80 1.60
N VAL A 196 -3.46 -7.30 0.74
CA VAL A 196 -3.80 -6.89 -0.63
C VAL A 196 -4.22 -8.08 -1.48
N SER A 197 -3.49 -9.21 -1.43
CA SER A 197 -3.88 -10.44 -2.14
C SER A 197 -5.24 -10.98 -1.69
N ALA A 198 -5.65 -10.75 -0.45
CA ALA A 198 -6.96 -11.18 0.04
C ALA A 198 -8.11 -10.26 -0.41
N MET A 199 -7.83 -9.05 -0.90
CA MET A 199 -8.83 -8.08 -1.33
C MET A 199 -9.18 -8.18 -2.83
N VAL A 200 -8.39 -8.89 -3.63
CA VAL A 200 -8.64 -9.08 -5.06
C VAL A 200 -9.57 -10.27 -5.32
N ILE A 201 -10.29 -10.24 -6.44
CA ILE A 201 -11.24 -11.32 -6.79
C ILE A 201 -10.53 -12.63 -7.15
N ASN A 202 -9.27 -12.58 -7.58
CA ASN A 202 -8.43 -13.74 -7.83
C ASN A 202 -7.47 -14.02 -6.64
N SER A 203 -8.04 -14.10 -5.45
CA SER A 203 -7.28 -14.16 -4.19
C SER A 203 -6.47 -15.45 -4.02
N GLN A 204 -6.82 -16.54 -4.73
CA GLN A 204 -6.09 -17.82 -4.65
C GLN A 204 -4.78 -17.76 -5.46
N THR A 205 -4.81 -17.11 -6.61
CA THR A 205 -3.66 -16.96 -7.51
C THR A 205 -2.80 -15.74 -7.21
N ALA A 206 -3.38 -14.67 -6.67
CA ALA A 206 -2.69 -13.42 -6.35
C ALA A 206 -1.39 -13.55 -5.53
N PRO A 207 -1.28 -14.45 -4.52
CA PRO A 207 -0.03 -14.66 -3.79
C PRO A 207 1.16 -15.06 -4.69
N ASN A 208 0.91 -15.70 -5.84
CA ASN A 208 1.95 -16.10 -6.80
C ASN A 208 2.45 -14.93 -7.66
N PHE A 209 1.73 -13.81 -7.67
CA PHE A 209 2.03 -12.64 -8.49
C PHE A 209 2.84 -11.57 -7.73
N VAL A 210 3.24 -11.83 -6.49
CA VAL A 210 4.10 -10.92 -5.73
C VAL A 210 5.48 -10.86 -6.37
N ARG A 211 5.89 -9.68 -6.80
CA ARG A 211 7.24 -9.43 -7.33
C ARG A 211 8.25 -9.38 -6.21
N GLU A 212 9.31 -10.18 -6.33
CA GLU A 212 10.48 -10.05 -5.48
C GLU A 212 11.26 -8.80 -5.91
N ARG A 213 11.32 -7.79 -5.04
CA ARG A 213 12.30 -6.70 -5.18
C ARG A 213 13.52 -7.05 -4.33
N PRO A 214 14.71 -7.29 -4.93
CA PRO A 214 15.90 -7.45 -4.12
C PRO A 214 16.07 -6.19 -3.29
N ARG A 215 16.27 -6.35 -1.97
CA ARG A 215 16.61 -5.22 -1.10
C ARG A 215 17.92 -4.65 -1.61
N MET A 216 17.89 -3.45 -2.16
CA MET A 216 19.11 -2.73 -2.51
C MET A 216 19.88 -2.49 -1.21
N ARG A 217 21.08 -3.08 -1.12
CA ARG A 217 22.02 -2.73 -0.07
C ARG A 217 22.75 -1.48 -0.53
N PRO A 218 22.76 -0.39 0.27
CA PRO A 218 23.57 0.78 -0.05
C PRO A 218 25.03 0.34 -0.25
N ALA A 219 25.62 0.69 -1.40
CA ALA A 219 27.00 0.32 -1.74
C ALA A 219 28.03 1.31 -1.19
N THR A 220 27.58 2.49 -0.75
CA THR A 220 28.41 3.60 -0.31
C THR A 220 27.92 4.15 1.04
N GLY A 221 28.69 5.06 1.65
CA GLY A 221 28.36 5.67 2.94
C GLY A 221 28.76 4.82 4.15
N VAL A 222 28.07 5.00 5.27
CA VAL A 222 28.34 4.28 6.53
C VAL A 222 27.66 2.90 6.60
N LEU A 223 26.52 2.74 5.92
CA LEU A 223 25.69 1.53 5.97
C LEU A 223 26.42 0.24 5.56
N PRO A 224 27.24 0.19 4.48
CA PRO A 224 27.96 -1.04 4.12
C PRO A 224 29.17 -1.32 5.00
N ARG A 225 29.57 -0.40 5.90
CA ARG A 225 30.84 -0.50 6.63
C ARG A 225 30.76 -1.38 7.87
N ALA A 226 29.63 -1.40 8.57
CA ALA A 226 29.51 -2.17 9.80
C ALA A 226 29.45 -3.68 9.53
N GLY A 227 30.04 -4.47 10.44
CA GLY A 227 29.88 -5.92 10.44
C GLY A 227 28.46 -6.34 10.81
N SER A 228 27.84 -5.63 11.75
CA SER A 228 26.43 -5.81 12.11
C SER A 228 25.79 -4.52 12.60
N TRP A 229 24.49 -4.41 12.32
CA TRP A 229 23.65 -3.28 12.70
C TRP A 229 22.52 -3.74 13.62
N PHE A 230 22.30 -2.98 14.67
CA PHE A 230 21.17 -3.13 15.59
C PHE A 230 20.39 -1.83 15.68
N THR A 231 19.11 -1.92 15.99
CA THR A 231 18.28 -0.74 16.26
C THR A 231 17.97 -0.65 17.75
N PHE A 232 18.01 0.56 18.28
CA PHE A 232 17.67 0.87 19.66
C PHE A 232 16.58 1.96 19.66
N PRO A 233 15.30 1.58 19.81
CA PRO A 233 14.21 2.54 19.88
C PRO A 233 14.22 3.28 21.22
N VAL A 234 13.99 4.60 21.17
CA VAL A 234 14.02 5.51 22.31
C VAL A 234 12.75 6.34 22.33
N SER A 235 11.94 6.15 23.37
CA SER A 235 10.70 6.90 23.57
C SER A 235 10.88 8.18 24.40
N SER A 236 11.92 8.23 25.24
CA SER A 236 12.21 9.37 26.11
C SER A 236 13.71 9.66 26.15
N SER A 237 14.05 10.95 26.28
CA SER A 237 15.44 11.37 26.30
C SER A 237 16.14 10.93 27.59
N GLY A 238 17.39 10.47 27.50
CA GLY A 238 18.13 10.01 28.66
C GLY A 238 19.50 9.45 28.33
N LEU A 239 20.25 9.11 29.38
CA LEU A 239 21.54 8.44 29.26
C LEU A 239 21.30 6.95 29.04
N VAL A 240 21.90 6.41 27.98
CA VAL A 240 21.84 4.99 27.63
C VAL A 240 23.18 4.35 27.91
N LYS A 241 23.15 3.13 28.45
CA LYS A 241 24.33 2.29 28.72
C LYS A 241 24.37 1.12 27.75
N ILE A 242 25.50 0.93 27.09
CA ILE A 242 25.84 -0.26 26.30
C ILE A 242 26.91 -1.01 27.09
N ASP A 243 26.54 -2.16 27.66
CA ASP A 243 27.45 -3.05 28.36
C ASP A 243 27.38 -4.48 27.78
N ARG A 244 28.17 -5.40 28.34
CA ARG A 244 28.19 -6.81 27.94
C ARG A 244 26.80 -7.44 27.93
N SER A 245 25.96 -7.13 28.93
CA SER A 245 24.62 -7.72 29.04
C SER A 245 23.72 -7.29 27.89
N TYR A 246 23.82 -6.01 27.50
CA TYR A 246 23.11 -5.49 26.34
C TYR A 246 23.59 -6.15 25.04
N ILE A 247 24.91 -6.26 24.83
CA ILE A 247 25.47 -6.96 23.65
C ILE A 247 25.00 -8.41 23.59
N SER A 248 24.97 -9.13 24.72
CA SER A 248 24.41 -10.48 24.79
C SER A 248 22.94 -10.54 24.44
N SER A 249 22.13 -9.55 24.86
CA SER A 249 20.71 -9.48 24.53
C SER A 249 20.45 -9.31 23.02
N LEU A 250 21.41 -8.75 22.29
CA LEU A 250 21.39 -8.64 20.83
C LEU A 250 21.82 -9.94 20.12
N GLY A 251 22.14 -10.99 20.87
CA GLY A 251 22.59 -12.28 20.32
C GLY A 251 24.09 -12.34 20.01
N TYR A 252 24.87 -11.36 20.47
CA TYR A 252 26.33 -11.32 20.28
C TYR A 252 27.08 -11.85 21.49
N ASN A 253 28.20 -12.56 21.26
CA ASN A 253 29.11 -12.92 22.34
C ASN A 253 30.01 -11.71 22.66
N PRO A 254 29.90 -11.08 23.84
CA PRO A 254 30.66 -9.87 24.16
C PRO A 254 32.17 -10.12 24.21
N SER A 255 32.62 -11.36 24.48
CA SER A 255 34.04 -11.72 24.48
C SER A 255 34.68 -11.69 23.08
N ASN A 256 33.88 -11.63 22.02
CA ASN A 256 34.37 -11.51 20.64
C ASN A 256 34.20 -10.08 20.10
N VAL A 257 33.78 -9.13 20.93
CA VAL A 257 33.53 -7.74 20.53
C VAL A 257 34.64 -6.87 21.09
N ASN A 258 35.36 -6.19 20.20
CA ASN A 258 36.25 -5.09 20.59
C ASN A 258 35.39 -3.85 20.87
N PRO A 259 35.37 -3.32 22.11
CA PRO A 259 34.51 -2.20 22.46
C PRO A 259 34.96 -0.87 21.81
N ALA A 260 36.19 -0.79 21.29
CA ALA A 260 36.64 0.32 20.45
C ALA A 260 35.93 0.38 19.09
N ASP A 261 35.38 -0.75 18.63
CA ASP A 261 34.71 -0.85 17.32
C ASP A 261 33.19 -0.67 17.41
N ILE A 262 32.66 -0.46 18.62
CA ILE A 262 31.24 -0.15 18.82
C ILE A 262 31.01 1.33 18.47
N ARG A 263 30.02 1.57 17.60
CA ARG A 263 29.58 2.90 17.19
C ARG A 263 28.08 3.03 17.32
N VAL A 264 27.61 4.24 17.56
CA VAL A 264 26.19 4.58 17.56
C VAL A 264 25.97 5.69 16.55
N PHE A 265 24.92 5.55 15.75
CA PHE A 265 24.52 6.52 14.76
C PHE A 265 23.06 6.95 14.98
N ASP A 266 22.73 8.16 14.55
CA ASP A 266 21.36 8.64 14.43
C ASP A 266 21.17 9.48 13.16
N VAL A 267 19.91 9.68 12.77
CA VAL A 267 19.51 10.52 11.63
C VAL A 267 18.99 11.88 12.14
N GLY A 268 19.02 12.08 13.46
CA GLY A 268 18.30 13.13 14.16
C GLY A 268 16.95 12.65 14.71
N TRP A 269 16.28 13.53 15.44
CA TRP A 269 15.07 13.21 16.22
C TRP A 269 13.84 14.03 15.79
N MET A 270 14.00 14.92 14.81
CA MET A 270 12.94 15.78 14.26
C MET A 270 12.23 15.12 13.06
N GLU A 271 11.07 15.65 12.68
CA GLU A 271 10.36 15.13 11.52
C GLU A 271 11.15 15.33 10.22
N LEU A 272 11.04 14.36 9.32
CA LEU A 272 11.51 14.50 7.96
C LEU A 272 10.64 15.53 7.19
N PRO A 273 11.21 16.24 6.21
CA PRO A 273 10.42 17.09 5.31
C PRO A 273 9.31 16.29 4.62
N VAL A 274 8.16 16.93 4.42
CA VAL A 274 6.97 16.32 3.77
C VAL A 274 6.98 16.50 2.25
N ASP A 275 8.07 17.02 1.70
CA ASP A 275 8.23 17.23 0.27
C ASP A 275 8.27 15.89 -0.49
N MET A 276 7.89 15.88 -1.77
CA MET A 276 7.85 14.64 -2.58
C MET A 276 9.24 14.06 -2.86
N GLU A 277 10.27 14.90 -2.89
CA GLU A 277 11.67 14.53 -3.12
C GLU A 277 12.57 15.15 -2.04
N PRO A 278 12.46 14.73 -0.77
CA PRO A 278 13.23 15.34 0.30
C PRO A 278 14.68 14.86 0.22
N GLU A 279 15.63 15.76 0.48
CA GLU A 279 17.00 15.35 0.78
C GLU A 279 16.98 14.68 2.16
N LEU A 280 17.20 13.36 2.18
CA LEU A 280 17.19 12.59 3.42
C LEU A 280 18.52 12.77 4.16
N PRO A 281 18.50 13.06 5.47
CA PRO A 281 19.72 13.21 6.24
C PRO A 281 20.50 11.89 6.32
N ASP A 282 21.82 11.99 6.20
CA ASP A 282 22.74 10.88 6.43
C ASP A 282 22.82 10.52 7.92
N LEU A 283 23.17 9.25 8.20
CA LEU A 283 23.50 8.79 9.54
C LEU A 283 24.74 9.52 10.09
N GLN A 284 24.59 10.15 11.25
CA GLN A 284 25.63 10.87 11.98
C GLN A 284 26.11 10.03 13.16
N GLU A 285 27.44 9.98 13.37
CA GLU A 285 28.00 9.24 14.51
C GLU A 285 27.84 10.04 15.81
N VAL A 286 27.23 9.38 16.80
CA VAL A 286 26.98 9.87 18.16
C VAL A 286 28.22 9.61 19.01
N PRO A 287 28.83 10.63 19.64
CA PRO A 287 29.96 10.45 20.53
C PRO A 287 29.63 9.55 21.73
N LEU A 288 30.50 8.57 22.02
CA LEU A 288 30.34 7.68 23.17
C LEU A 288 31.30 8.03 24.31
N TYR A 289 30.83 8.00 25.54
CA TYR A 289 31.68 8.06 26.73
C TYR A 289 32.09 6.64 27.16
N SER A 290 33.39 6.39 27.25
CA SER A 290 33.97 5.08 27.58
C SER A 290 34.33 4.97 29.06
N VAL A 291 33.96 3.86 29.69
CA VAL A 291 34.40 3.50 31.04
C VAL A 291 35.02 2.11 31.01
N GLY A 292 36.23 1.97 31.55
CA GLY A 292 36.92 0.68 31.71
C GLY A 292 37.62 0.10 30.48
N LEU A 293 37.36 0.64 29.28
CA LEU A 293 37.82 0.11 27.97
C LEU A 293 39.31 0.31 27.62
N GLY A 294 40.18 0.47 28.61
CA GLY A 294 41.58 0.87 28.40
C GLY A 294 42.49 -0.23 27.85
N ASP A 295 42.10 -1.49 28.00
CA ASP A 295 42.91 -2.68 27.68
C ASP A 295 42.49 -3.40 26.39
N GLY A 296 41.47 -2.88 25.69
CA GLY A 296 40.95 -3.43 24.43
C GLY A 296 40.04 -4.65 24.60
N SER A 297 39.76 -5.08 25.83
CA SER A 297 38.75 -6.10 26.14
C SER A 297 37.47 -5.43 26.58
N PHE A 298 36.34 -6.13 26.44
CA PHE A 298 35.07 -5.67 26.99
C PHE A 298 34.80 -6.44 28.28
N ASP A 299 35.34 -6.01 29.41
CA ASP A 299 35.33 -6.77 30.66
C ASP A 299 34.08 -6.49 31.53
N GLU A 300 33.98 -7.18 32.67
CA GLU A 300 32.90 -6.95 33.62
C GLU A 300 33.08 -5.60 34.34
N GLY A 301 32.09 -4.71 34.19
CA GLY A 301 32.15 -3.33 34.70
C GLY A 301 32.39 -2.28 33.62
N ASP A 302 32.83 -2.70 32.44
CA ASP A 302 33.00 -1.85 31.28
C ASP A 302 31.67 -1.41 30.67
N ALA A 303 31.66 -0.19 30.12
CA ALA A 303 30.48 0.33 29.45
C ALA A 303 30.79 1.49 28.51
N LEU A 304 29.92 1.65 27.51
CA LEU A 304 29.79 2.84 26.69
C LEU A 304 28.50 3.56 27.06
N TYR A 305 28.55 4.88 27.15
CA TYR A 305 27.38 5.71 27.42
C TYR A 305 27.17 6.72 26.31
N PHE A 306 25.90 7.00 25.99
CA PHE A 306 25.52 8.10 25.12
C PHE A 306 24.21 8.72 25.56
N TYR A 307 24.00 9.98 25.22
CA TYR A 307 22.73 10.65 25.46
C TYR A 307 21.81 10.44 24.26
N ALA A 308 20.75 9.69 24.47
CA ALA A 308 19.71 9.49 23.47
C ALA A 308 18.62 10.54 23.62
N ARG A 309 18.16 11.10 22.51
CA ARG A 309 17.00 11.98 22.46
C ARG A 309 15.78 11.20 22.01
N GLY A 310 14.69 11.34 22.76
CA GLY A 310 13.36 10.95 22.30
C GLY A 310 12.90 11.86 21.15
N PRO A 311 11.82 11.48 20.45
CA PRO A 311 11.34 12.21 19.27
C PRO A 311 10.64 13.53 19.62
N SER A 312 10.19 13.68 20.87
CA SER A 312 9.54 14.89 21.38
C SER A 312 10.27 15.39 22.61
N GLY A 313 10.26 16.70 22.84
CA GLY A 313 10.90 17.28 24.00
C GLY A 313 11.10 18.78 23.90
N VAL A 314 11.95 19.29 24.77
CA VAL A 314 12.22 20.73 24.90
C VAL A 314 13.33 21.15 23.93
N ILE A 315 13.09 22.20 23.15
CA ILE A 315 14.09 22.83 22.28
C ILE A 315 14.33 24.28 22.68
N LEU A 316 15.59 24.69 22.55
CA LEU A 316 15.99 26.07 22.65
C LEU A 316 15.94 26.70 21.25
N THR A 317 15.17 27.76 21.11
CA THR A 317 15.09 28.58 19.91
C THR A 317 15.60 29.99 20.23
N GLU A 318 15.79 30.81 19.20
CA GLU A 318 16.10 32.24 19.38
C GLU A 318 15.06 32.99 20.23
N ARG A 319 13.82 32.46 20.27
CA ARG A 319 12.70 33.03 21.04
C ARG A 319 12.56 32.43 22.44
N GLY A 320 13.51 31.60 22.86
CA GLY A 320 13.51 30.91 24.14
C GLY A 320 13.13 29.44 24.02
N ILE A 321 12.61 28.89 25.11
CA ILE A 321 12.33 27.46 25.28
C ILE A 321 10.94 27.15 24.72
N THR A 322 10.83 26.19 23.80
CA THR A 322 9.55 25.67 23.33
C THR A 322 9.52 24.15 23.38
N HIS A 323 8.32 23.58 23.46
CA HIS A 323 8.12 22.14 23.40
C HIS A 323 7.85 21.72 21.95
N HIS A 324 8.57 20.71 21.48
CA HIS A 324 8.35 20.05 20.21
C HIS A 324 7.66 18.70 20.44
N PHE A 325 6.61 18.46 19.67
CA PHE A 325 5.88 17.18 19.65
C PHE A 325 5.96 16.60 18.24
N HIS A 326 6.51 15.40 18.13
CA HIS A 326 6.65 14.71 16.86
C HIS A 326 5.29 14.16 16.40
N ARG A 327 4.84 14.58 15.21
CA ARG A 327 3.49 14.26 14.72
C ARG A 327 3.32 12.82 14.20
N PHE A 328 4.41 12.17 13.83
CA PHE A 328 4.38 10.90 13.12
C PHE A 328 4.96 9.68 13.86
N THR A 329 5.61 9.88 15.02
CA THR A 329 6.24 8.77 15.76
C THR A 329 6.27 9.05 17.26
N THR A 330 6.30 7.98 18.03
CA THR A 330 6.54 7.99 19.48
C THR A 330 7.92 7.46 19.85
N GLN A 331 8.73 7.06 18.86
CA GLN A 331 10.08 6.55 19.04
C GLN A 331 11.06 7.21 18.08
N ASN A 332 12.20 7.62 18.60
CA ASN A 332 13.41 7.89 17.82
C ASN A 332 14.25 6.61 17.76
N HIS A 333 14.97 6.37 16.68
CA HIS A 333 15.79 5.17 16.52
C HIS A 333 17.28 5.55 16.47
N TYR A 334 18.06 4.83 17.27
CA TYR A 334 19.52 4.83 17.19
C TYR A 334 19.99 3.53 16.55
N TRP A 335 21.06 3.60 15.76
CA TRP A 335 21.64 2.45 15.09
C TRP A 335 23.00 2.13 15.71
N ILE A 336 23.14 0.91 16.22
CA ILE A 336 24.37 0.44 16.85
C ILE A 336 25.11 -0.41 15.83
N ALA A 337 26.31 0.01 15.46
CA ALA A 337 27.23 -0.76 14.64
C ALA A 337 28.25 -1.48 15.53
N ILE A 338 28.47 -2.76 15.26
CA ILE A 338 29.49 -3.57 15.92
C ILE A 338 30.46 -4.08 14.86
N GLY A 339 31.74 -3.74 15.01
CA GLY A 339 32.79 -4.09 14.06
C GLY A 339 32.60 -3.43 12.69
N GLY A 340 33.50 -3.75 11.75
CA GLY A 340 33.42 -3.26 10.37
C GLY A 340 34.63 -2.43 9.94
N ASP A 341 34.61 -2.00 8.67
CA ASP A 341 35.70 -1.26 8.03
C ASP A 341 35.35 0.22 7.87
N PHE A 342 35.46 0.92 9.00
CA PHE A 342 35.27 2.37 9.06
C PHE A 342 36.63 3.08 8.89
N PRO A 343 36.68 4.16 8.09
CA PRO A 343 37.95 4.82 7.76
C PRO A 343 38.54 5.58 8.94
N GLU A 344 37.68 6.13 9.80
CA GLU A 344 38.05 6.92 10.97
C GLU A 344 37.82 6.08 12.24
N PRO A 345 38.56 6.31 13.34
CA PRO A 345 38.27 5.67 14.63
C PRO A 345 36.88 6.04 15.15
N ALA A 346 36.35 5.22 16.05
CA ALA A 346 35.02 5.44 16.61
C ALA A 346 34.97 6.73 17.45
N LYS A 347 33.89 7.50 17.30
CA LYS A 347 33.74 8.80 17.95
C LYS A 347 33.57 8.61 19.45
N ARG A 348 34.42 9.29 20.23
CA ARG A 348 34.41 9.23 21.70
C ARG A 348 34.33 10.63 22.30
N LEU A 349 33.69 10.74 23.45
CA LEU A 349 33.69 11.95 24.27
C LEU A 349 35.03 12.03 25.00
N SER A 350 35.74 13.12 24.81
CA SER A 350 36.89 13.47 25.63
C SER A 350 36.41 14.26 26.85
N PRO A 351 36.87 13.94 28.07
CA PRO A 351 36.63 14.80 29.22
C PRO A 351 37.17 16.20 28.91
N GLU A 352 36.37 17.23 29.15
CA GLU A 352 36.85 18.60 29.10
C GLU A 352 37.91 18.74 30.21
N ALA A 353 39.16 19.05 29.82
CA ALA A 353 40.21 19.33 30.78
C ALA A 353 39.85 20.65 31.47
N ILE A 354 39.38 20.57 32.71
CA ILE A 354 39.16 21.76 33.54
C ILE A 354 40.56 22.31 33.86
N SER A 355 40.98 23.33 33.10
CA SER A 355 42.24 24.05 33.28
C SER A 355 42.21 25.00 34.48
#